data_AF-A0A177NAP1-F1
#
_entry.id   AF-A0A177NAP1-F1
#
_cell.length_a   1.000
_cell.length_b   1.000
_cell.length_c   1.000
_cell.angle_alpha   90.00
_cell.angle_beta   90.00
_cell.angle_gamma   90.00
#
_symmetry.space_group_name_H-M   'P 1'
#
loop_
_entity.id
_entity.type
_entity.pdbx_description
1 polymer ?
#
loop_
_entity_poly.entity_id
_entity_poly.type
_entity_poly.pdbx_seq_one_letter_code
_entity_poly.pdbx_strand_id
1 'polypeptide(L)'
;MTEPHWTTYLAALLTPTIAVFGASIAYHQWRTAQNKLKLDLFERRLSIYEAARDYLASVLTSGKTSQEAELKFLSGTRGAKWLFDDAIVQYLDNVLWHKICELGCIQSELEGLPAGEERSRNVHASADIRKWMVEQTSVLDKKFSPYLSLRH
;
A
#
# COMPACT_ATOMS: atom_id res chain seq x y z
N MET A 1 23.44 68.51 -10.76
CA MET A 1 22.28 67.72 -11.26
C MET A 1 21.63 67.09 -10.04
N THR A 2 20.43 67.53 -9.69
CA THR A 2 19.67 66.99 -8.54
C THR A 2 19.27 65.55 -8.85
N GLU A 3 19.66 64.61 -7.99
CA GLU A 3 19.22 63.22 -8.15
C GLU A 3 17.69 63.15 -8.09
N PRO A 4 17.04 62.40 -8.99
CA PRO A 4 15.59 62.31 -8.99
C PRO A 4 15.08 61.59 -7.73
N HIS A 5 14.39 62.28 -6.83
CA HIS A 5 13.91 61.72 -5.55
C HIS A 5 13.07 60.42 -5.67
N TRP A 6 12.48 60.15 -6.84
CA TRP A 6 11.74 58.91 -7.10
C TRP A 6 12.62 57.65 -7.03
N THR A 7 13.91 57.73 -7.34
CA THR A 7 14.83 56.58 -7.28
C THR A 7 15.05 56.13 -5.83
N THR A 8 15.10 57.07 -4.88
CA THR A 8 15.22 56.79 -3.45
C THR A 8 13.98 56.06 -2.91
N TYR A 9 12.78 56.48 -3.31
CA TYR A 9 11.54 55.80 -2.93
C TYR A 9 11.46 54.39 -3.53
N LEU A 10 11.89 54.22 -4.78
CA LEU A 10 11.92 52.91 -5.44
C LEU A 10 12.91 51.95 -4.78
N ALA A 11 14.11 52.45 -4.43
CA ALA A 11 15.12 51.68 -3.71
C ALA A 11 14.64 51.26 -2.30
N ALA A 12 13.94 52.16 -1.58
CA ALA A 12 13.38 51.87 -0.27
C ALA A 12 12.24 50.83 -0.31
N LEU A 13 11.50 50.75 -1.42
CA LEU A 13 10.40 49.80 -1.60
C LEU A 13 10.85 48.43 -2.11
N LEU A 14 12.05 48.30 -2.68
CA LEU A 14 12.57 47.03 -3.20
C LEU A 14 12.71 45.96 -2.12
N THR A 15 13.33 46.30 -0.99
CA THR A 15 13.55 45.36 0.12
C THR A 15 12.24 44.79 0.71
N PRO A 16 11.24 45.60 1.10
CA PRO A 16 9.97 45.07 1.59
C PRO A 16 9.19 44.33 0.51
N THR A 17 9.29 44.74 -0.76
CA THR A 17 8.67 44.02 -1.88
C THR A 17 9.26 42.61 -2.01
N ILE A 18 10.59 42.48 -2.04
CA ILE A 18 11.28 41.19 -2.06
C ILE A 18 10.92 40.35 -0.84
N ALA A 19 10.84 40.96 0.35
CA ALA A 19 10.45 40.27 1.58
C ALA A 19 9.02 39.71 1.51
N VAL A 20 8.05 40.49 1.02
CA VAL A 20 6.66 40.05 0.82
C VAL A 20 6.59 38.91 -0.20
N PHE A 21 7.30 39.03 -1.33
CA PHE A 21 7.37 37.96 -2.31
C PHE A 21 8.00 36.69 -1.73
N GLY A 22 9.10 36.82 -0.99
CA GLY A 22 9.75 35.70 -0.32
C GLY A 22 8.84 35.00 0.69
N ALA A 23 8.12 35.76 1.52
CA ALA A 23 7.15 35.23 2.47
C ALA A 23 5.99 34.50 1.77
N SER A 24 5.49 35.06 0.65
CA SER A 24 4.45 34.42 -0.16
C SER A 24 4.92 33.08 -0.74
N ILE A 25 6.11 33.05 -1.35
CA ILE A 25 6.70 31.82 -1.90
C ILE A 25 6.90 30.77 -0.80
N ALA A 26 7.45 31.17 0.36
CA ALA A 26 7.65 30.27 1.49
C ALA A 26 6.33 29.66 2.00
N TYR A 27 5.27 30.46 2.08
CA TYR A 27 3.93 29.99 2.44
C TYR A 27 3.39 28.96 1.44
N HIS A 28 3.53 29.24 0.14
CA HIS A 28 3.14 28.30 -0.91
C HIS A 28 3.96 26.99 -0.86
N GLN A 29 5.27 27.08 -0.64
CA GLN A 29 6.15 25.92 -0.49
C GLN A 29 5.76 25.07 0.74
N TRP A 30 5.48 25.71 1.87
CA TRP A 30 5.02 25.01 3.07
C TRP A 30 3.72 24.25 2.83
N ARG A 31 2.73 24.90 2.19
CA ARG A 31 1.46 24.25 1.86
C ARG A 31 1.64 23.07 0.89
N THR A 32 2.50 23.20 -0.11
CA THR A 32 2.84 22.10 -1.03
C THR A 32 3.53 20.95 -0.30
N ALA A 33 4.47 21.24 0.60
CA ALA A 33 5.16 20.22 1.39
C ALA A 33 4.18 19.42 2.27
N GLN A 34 3.21 20.09 2.90
CA GLN A 34 2.17 19.42 3.69
C GLN A 34 1.30 18.48 2.83
N ASN A 35 0.92 18.91 1.62
CA ASN A 35 0.17 18.06 0.69
C ASN A 35 1.01 16.86 0.22
N LYS A 36 2.31 17.07 -0.01
CA LYS A 36 3.24 16.00 -0.40
C LYS A 36 3.34 14.93 0.69
N LEU A 37 3.44 15.31 1.96
CA LEU A 37 3.48 14.34 3.07
C LEU A 37 2.23 13.43 3.11
N LYS A 38 1.04 13.99 2.83
CA LYS A 38 -0.20 13.21 2.75
C LYS A 38 -0.19 12.24 1.55
N LEU A 39 0.28 12.69 0.40
CA LEU A 39 0.43 11.86 -0.79
C LEU A 39 1.42 10.71 -0.55
N ASP A 40 2.60 11.03 -0.01
CA ASP A 40 3.64 10.04 0.29
C ASP A 40 3.13 8.97 1.27
N LEU A 41 2.34 9.35 2.28
CA LEU A 41 1.70 8.42 3.20
C LEU A 41 0.66 7.54 2.49
N PHE A 42 -0.16 8.14 1.62
CA PHE A 42 -1.17 7.43 0.85
C PHE A 42 -0.53 6.39 -0.08
N GLU A 43 0.49 6.77 -0.85
CA GLU A 43 1.22 5.88 -1.76
C GLU A 43 1.84 4.70 -1.01
N ARG A 44 2.44 4.93 0.16
CA ARG A 44 2.99 3.86 1.01
C ARG A 44 1.94 2.90 1.55
N ARG A 45 0.73 3.39 1.83
CA ARG A 45 -0.39 2.54 2.26
C ARG A 45 -0.96 1.76 1.08
N LEU A 46 -1.06 2.41 -0.07
CA LEU A 46 -1.55 1.80 -1.30
C LEU A 46 -0.65 0.65 -1.75
N SER A 47 0.67 0.80 -1.67
CA SER A 47 1.60 -0.27 -2.08
C SER A 47 1.47 -1.55 -1.25
N ILE A 48 1.13 -1.43 0.04
CA ILE A 48 0.86 -2.59 0.91
C ILE A 48 -0.44 -3.28 0.52
N TYR A 49 -1.47 -2.49 0.25
CA TYR A 49 -2.75 -3.01 -0.27
C TYR A 49 -2.56 -3.72 -1.61
N GLU A 50 -1.81 -3.12 -2.53
CA GLU A 50 -1.49 -3.70 -3.83
C GLU A 50 -0.73 -5.02 -3.67
N ALA A 51 0.28 -5.09 -2.81
CA ALA A 51 1.00 -6.34 -2.55
C ALA A 51 0.07 -7.48 -2.08
N ALA A 52 -0.88 -7.19 -1.19
CA ALA A 52 -1.86 -8.17 -0.73
C ALA A 52 -2.87 -8.55 -1.83
N ARG A 53 -3.36 -7.56 -2.57
CA ARG A 53 -4.31 -7.76 -3.67
C ARG A 53 -3.70 -8.55 -4.82
N ASP A 54 -2.48 -8.23 -5.21
CA ASP A 54 -1.76 -8.88 -6.31
C ASP A 54 -1.49 -10.34 -5.98
N TYR A 55 -1.17 -10.65 -4.73
CA TYR A 55 -1.07 -12.04 -4.27
C TYR A 55 -2.40 -12.77 -4.46
N LEU A 56 -3.51 -12.21 -3.95
CA LEU A 56 -4.83 -12.84 -4.10
C LEU A 56 -5.18 -13.03 -5.58
N ALA A 57 -4.96 -12.00 -6.42
CA ALA A 57 -5.19 -12.08 -7.86
C ALA A 57 -4.36 -13.19 -8.52
N SER A 58 -3.10 -13.36 -8.13
CA SER A 58 -2.23 -14.42 -8.66
C SER A 58 -2.77 -15.83 -8.39
N VAL A 59 -3.33 -16.05 -7.19
CA VAL A 59 -3.95 -17.33 -6.82
C VAL A 59 -5.26 -17.52 -7.57
N LEU A 60 -6.06 -16.46 -7.75
CA LEU A 60 -7.30 -16.52 -8.53
C LEU A 60 -7.03 -16.91 -10.00
N THR A 61 -5.98 -16.36 -10.61
CA THR A 61 -5.65 -16.63 -12.01
C THR A 61 -4.99 -17.99 -12.21
N SER A 62 -4.04 -18.37 -11.35
CA SER A 62 -3.24 -19.60 -11.54
C SER A 62 -3.82 -20.84 -10.84
N GLY A 63 -4.71 -20.65 -9.86
CA GLY A 63 -5.21 -21.72 -8.99
C GLY A 63 -4.17 -22.32 -8.05
N LYS A 64 -2.98 -21.71 -7.96
CA LYS A 64 -1.82 -22.20 -7.20
C LYS A 64 -1.12 -21.05 -6.50
N THR A 65 -0.31 -21.37 -5.50
CA THR A 65 0.68 -20.43 -4.95
C THR A 65 2.06 -20.71 -5.55
N SER A 66 2.89 -19.68 -5.61
CA SER A 66 4.29 -19.77 -5.99
C SER A 66 5.17 -19.09 -4.94
N GLN A 67 6.38 -19.61 -4.74
CA GLN A 67 7.34 -19.01 -3.79
C GLN A 67 7.61 -17.53 -4.11
N GLU A 68 7.63 -17.16 -5.38
CA GLU A 68 7.80 -15.76 -5.79
C GLU A 68 6.63 -14.88 -5.32
N ALA A 69 5.38 -15.36 -5.48
CA ALA A 69 4.20 -14.64 -5.02
C ALA A 69 4.20 -14.51 -3.49
N GLU A 70 4.54 -15.58 -2.77
CA GLU A 70 4.65 -15.58 -1.30
C GLU A 70 5.69 -14.57 -0.80
N LEU A 71 6.88 -14.55 -1.41
CA LEU A 71 7.93 -13.59 -1.07
C LEU A 71 7.51 -12.15 -1.38
N LYS A 72 6.84 -11.91 -2.51
CA LYS A 72 6.30 -10.59 -2.85
C LYS A 72 5.27 -10.13 -1.83
N PHE A 73 4.36 -11.03 -1.41
CA PHE A 73 3.40 -10.74 -0.35
C PHE A 73 4.11 -10.38 0.97
N LEU A 74 5.03 -11.23 1.44
CA LEU A 74 5.75 -11.00 2.69
C LEU A 74 6.54 -9.70 2.71
N SER A 75 7.32 -9.46 1.66
CA SER A 75 8.17 -8.28 1.56
C SER A 75 7.34 -7.00 1.37
N GLY A 76 6.28 -7.07 0.57
CA GLY A 76 5.38 -5.95 0.30
C GLY A 76 4.52 -5.57 1.50
N THR A 77 4.13 -6.53 2.35
CA THR A 77 3.26 -6.26 3.51
C THR A 77 4.02 -5.95 4.80
N ARG A 78 5.33 -6.20 4.87
CA ARG A 78 6.15 -6.02 6.08
C ARG A 78 6.14 -4.60 6.66
N GLY A 79 5.89 -3.60 5.82
CA GLY A 79 5.75 -2.20 6.24
C GLY A 79 4.46 -1.89 6.99
N ALA A 80 3.48 -2.81 6.99
CA ALA A 80 2.14 -2.56 7.51
C ALA A 80 2.13 -2.13 8.99
N LYS A 81 2.99 -2.73 9.81
CA LYS A 81 3.12 -2.40 11.24
C LYS A 81 3.43 -0.93 11.56
N TRP A 82 3.95 -0.19 10.59
CA TRP A 82 4.29 1.23 10.77
C TRP A 82 3.24 2.19 10.20
N LEU A 83 2.32 1.68 9.38
CA LEU A 83 1.42 2.51 8.56
C LEU A 83 -0.06 2.30 8.89
N PHE A 84 -0.39 1.18 9.54
CA PHE A 84 -1.75 0.76 9.87
C PHE A 84 -1.89 0.39 11.35
N ASP A 85 -3.12 0.15 11.78
CA ASP A 85 -3.43 -0.37 13.10
C ASP A 85 -3.11 -1.87 13.24
N ASP A 86 -3.18 -2.35 14.46
CA ASP A 86 -2.94 -3.76 14.79
C ASP A 86 -3.96 -4.70 14.10
N ALA A 87 -5.18 -4.23 13.82
CA ALA A 87 -6.20 -5.03 13.15
C ALA A 87 -5.82 -5.39 11.71
N ILE A 88 -5.20 -4.47 10.96
CA ILE A 88 -4.67 -4.77 9.62
C ILE A 88 -3.45 -5.68 9.71
N VAL A 89 -2.53 -5.41 10.65
CA VAL A 89 -1.32 -6.22 10.83
C VAL A 89 -1.70 -7.67 11.14
N GLN A 90 -2.58 -7.88 12.12
CA GLN A 90 -3.08 -9.22 12.46
C GLN A 90 -3.79 -9.89 11.28
N TYR A 91 -4.53 -9.14 10.48
CA TYR A 91 -5.18 -9.69 9.29
C TYR A 91 -4.17 -10.15 8.23
N LEU A 92 -3.13 -9.37 7.95
CA LEU A 92 -2.10 -9.74 6.98
C LEU A 92 -1.25 -10.93 7.49
N ASP A 93 -0.77 -10.85 8.74
CA ASP A 93 0.23 -11.78 9.28
C ASP A 93 -0.37 -13.08 9.84
N ASN A 94 -1.56 -13.03 10.44
CA ASN A 94 -2.15 -14.20 11.10
C ASN A 94 -3.29 -14.83 10.31
N VAL A 95 -4.00 -14.04 9.49
CA VAL A 95 -5.16 -14.53 8.74
C VAL A 95 -4.76 -14.87 7.30
N LEU A 96 -4.26 -13.90 6.54
CA LEU A 96 -3.87 -14.13 5.15
C LEU A 96 -2.62 -15.01 5.07
N TRP A 97 -1.53 -14.62 5.71
CA TRP A 97 -0.27 -15.35 5.60
C TRP A 97 -0.37 -16.82 6.02
N HIS A 98 -1.13 -17.14 7.07
CA HIS A 98 -1.37 -18.52 7.47
C HIS A 98 -2.04 -19.32 6.35
N LYS A 99 -3.11 -18.79 5.75
CA LYS A 99 -3.81 -19.45 4.64
C LYS A 99 -2.95 -19.58 3.38
N ILE A 100 -2.03 -18.64 3.16
CA ILE A 100 -1.03 -18.70 2.11
C ILE A 100 -0.09 -19.90 2.33
N CYS A 101 0.50 -20.01 3.52
CA CYS A 101 1.36 -21.14 3.87
C CYS A 101 0.60 -22.48 3.78
N GLU A 102 -0.64 -22.54 4.28
CA GLU A 102 -1.47 -23.75 4.23
C GLU A 102 -1.69 -24.22 2.78
N LEU A 103 -2.00 -23.29 1.86
CA LEU A 103 -2.12 -23.61 0.44
C LEU A 103 -0.79 -24.13 -0.15
N GLY A 104 0.34 -23.50 0.21
CA GLY A 104 1.67 -23.93 -0.21
C GLY A 104 2.04 -25.33 0.28
N CYS A 105 1.74 -25.64 1.54
CA CYS A 105 1.93 -26.97 2.12
C CYS A 105 1.10 -28.03 1.38
N ILE A 106 -0.20 -27.80 1.20
CA ILE A 106 -1.09 -28.74 0.48
C ILE A 106 -0.62 -28.93 -0.96
N GLN A 107 -0.18 -27.86 -1.63
CA GLN A 107 0.34 -27.94 -2.99
C GLN A 107 1.61 -28.79 -3.04
N SER A 108 2.53 -28.63 -2.10
CA SER A 108 3.75 -29.46 -2.00
C SER A 108 3.41 -30.92 -1.69
N GLU A 109 2.43 -31.21 -0.83
CA GLU A 109 1.97 -32.57 -0.56
C GLU A 109 1.30 -33.24 -1.77
N LEU A 110 0.68 -32.46 -2.66
CA LEU A 110 0.08 -32.96 -3.89
C LEU A 110 1.11 -33.33 -4.97
N GLU A 111 2.35 -32.84 -4.85
CA GLU A 111 3.44 -33.18 -5.75
C GLU A 111 3.90 -34.62 -5.53
N GLY A 112 3.83 -35.45 -6.57
CA GLY A 112 4.21 -36.87 -6.49
C GLY A 112 3.17 -37.80 -5.86
N LEU A 113 2.07 -37.27 -5.32
CA LEU A 113 1.01 -38.09 -4.72
C LEU A 113 0.15 -38.78 -5.80
N PRO A 114 0.05 -40.12 -5.81
CA PRO A 114 -0.73 -40.86 -6.80
C PRO A 114 -2.23 -40.61 -6.67
N ALA A 115 -3.00 -40.99 -7.70
CA ALA A 115 -4.45 -40.92 -7.63
C ALA A 115 -4.99 -41.83 -6.51
N GLY A 116 -5.81 -41.27 -5.63
CA GLY A 116 -6.35 -41.95 -4.46
C GLY A 116 -7.17 -41.02 -3.58
N GLU A 117 -7.74 -41.55 -2.50
CA GLU A 117 -8.59 -40.80 -1.56
C GLU A 117 -7.86 -39.61 -0.94
N GLU A 118 -6.59 -39.79 -0.58
CA GLU A 118 -5.73 -38.75 -0.02
C GLU A 118 -5.52 -37.58 -1.00
N ARG A 119 -5.31 -37.88 -2.29
CA ARG A 119 -5.18 -36.86 -3.33
C ARG A 119 -6.47 -36.06 -3.49
N SER A 120 -7.62 -36.74 -3.53
CA SER A 120 -8.93 -36.09 -3.62
C SER A 120 -9.18 -35.19 -2.40
N ARG A 121 -8.86 -35.65 -1.19
CA ARG A 121 -8.96 -34.86 0.04
C ARG A 121 -8.13 -33.58 -0.03
N ASN A 122 -6.87 -33.66 -0.44
CA ASN A 122 -5.99 -32.50 -0.55
C ASN A 122 -6.43 -31.55 -1.69
N VAL A 123 -6.94 -32.07 -2.80
CA VAL A 123 -7.55 -31.25 -3.85
C VAL A 123 -8.76 -30.48 -3.33
N HIS A 124 -9.66 -31.12 -2.58
CA HIS A 124 -10.82 -30.45 -1.98
C HIS A 124 -10.40 -29.39 -0.96
N ALA A 125 -9.47 -29.71 -0.06
CA ALA A 125 -8.93 -28.75 0.91
C ALA A 125 -8.31 -27.52 0.22
N SER A 126 -7.51 -27.73 -0.84
CA SER A 126 -6.95 -26.63 -1.63
C SER A 126 -8.04 -25.79 -2.31
N ALA A 127 -9.14 -26.41 -2.74
CA ALA A 127 -10.25 -25.71 -3.38
C ALA A 127 -11.00 -24.82 -2.38
N ASP A 128 -11.18 -25.28 -1.14
CA ASP A 128 -11.86 -24.51 -0.10
C ASP A 128 -11.02 -23.30 0.35
N ILE A 129 -9.69 -23.46 0.46
CA ILE A 129 -8.79 -22.33 0.71
C ILE A 129 -8.86 -21.31 -0.42
N ARG A 130 -8.86 -21.76 -1.69
CA ARG A 130 -8.98 -20.85 -2.84
C ARG A 130 -10.31 -20.09 -2.84
N LYS A 131 -11.43 -20.76 -2.55
CA LYS A 131 -12.74 -20.10 -2.43
C LYS A 131 -12.71 -19.04 -1.33
N TRP A 132 -12.14 -19.37 -0.17
CA TRP A 132 -11.97 -18.42 0.92
C TRP A 132 -11.09 -17.22 0.51
N MET A 133 -10.01 -17.43 -0.25
CA MET A 133 -9.16 -16.34 -0.78
C MET A 133 -9.90 -15.43 -1.76
N VAL A 134 -10.83 -15.97 -2.56
CA VAL A 134 -11.72 -15.16 -3.43
C VAL A 134 -12.56 -14.22 -2.58
N GLU A 135 -13.17 -14.71 -1.50
CA GLU A 135 -13.95 -13.87 -0.59
C GLU A 135 -13.10 -12.77 0.06
N GLN A 136 -11.83 -13.08 0.35
CA GLN A 136 -10.90 -12.12 0.94
C GLN A 136 -10.61 -10.91 0.06
N THR A 137 -10.83 -10.97 -1.27
CA THR A 137 -10.68 -9.79 -2.14
C THR A 137 -11.58 -8.64 -1.67
N SER A 138 -12.85 -8.93 -1.39
CA SER A 138 -13.80 -7.93 -0.89
C SER A 138 -13.54 -7.52 0.56
N VAL A 139 -13.01 -8.42 1.38
CA VAL A 139 -12.66 -8.15 2.78
C VAL A 139 -11.44 -7.23 2.85
N LEU A 140 -10.45 -7.45 1.98
CA LEU A 140 -9.27 -6.63 1.84
C LEU A 140 -9.67 -5.18 1.52
N ASP A 141 -10.51 -4.97 0.50
CA ASP A 141 -11.00 -3.64 0.13
C ASP A 141 -11.67 -2.92 1.31
N LYS A 142 -12.56 -3.62 2.01
CA LYS A 142 -13.28 -3.06 3.17
C LYS A 142 -12.33 -2.68 4.31
N LYS A 143 -11.33 -3.52 4.60
CA LYS A 143 -10.35 -3.29 5.66
C LYS A 143 -9.43 -2.11 5.36
N PHE A 144 -9.00 -1.97 4.10
CA PHE A 144 -8.07 -0.91 3.68
C PHE A 144 -8.77 0.41 3.32
N SER A 145 -10.07 0.40 3.00
CA SER A 145 -10.84 1.59 2.62
C SER A 145 -10.70 2.78 3.57
N PRO A 146 -10.75 2.63 4.91
CA PRO A 146 -10.57 3.75 5.84
C PRO A 146 -9.21 4.44 5.69
N TYR A 147 -8.18 3.69 5.30
CA TYR A 147 -6.79 4.15 5.19
C TYR A 147 -6.45 4.72 3.81
N LEU A 148 -7.17 4.30 2.79
CA LEU A 148 -7.01 4.69 1.38
C LEU A 148 -8.06 5.70 0.91
N SER A 149 -8.87 6.25 1.82
CA SER A 149 -9.77 7.34 1.48
C SER A 149 -9.08 8.69 1.71
N LEU A 150 -8.84 9.44 0.63
CA LEU A 150 -8.40 10.84 0.70
C LEU A 150 -9.64 11.71 0.95
N ARG A 151 -10.26 11.59 2.14
CA ARG A 151 -11.31 12.53 2.53
C ARG A 151 -10.69 13.94 2.64
N HIS A 152 -11.36 14.89 2.01
CA HIS A 152 -11.03 16.31 2.03
C HIS A 152 -11.52 16.94 3.33
#